data_AF-A0A831QH84-F1
#
_entry.id   AF-A0A831QH84-F1
#
_cell.length_a   1.000
_cell.length_b   1.000
_cell.length_c   1.000
_cell.angle_alpha   90.00
_cell.angle_beta   90.00
_cell.angle_gamma   90.00
#
_symmetry.space_group_name_H-M   'P 1'
#
loop_
_entity.id
_entity.type
_entity.pdbx_description
1 polymer ?
#
loop_
_entity_poly.entity_id
_entity_poly.type
_entity_poly.pdbx_seq_one_letter_code
_entity_poly.pdbx_strand_id
1 'polypeptide(L)' 'ISTKHANWIVNTGGATARDILDLIGLARERVIEKRGIELDLEIKVIGR' A
#
# COMPACT_ATOMS: atom_id res chain seq x y z
N ILE A 1 7.12 -2.98 0.96
CA ILE A 1 6.64 -3.69 -0.24
C ILE A 1 7.56 -4.88 -0.49
N SER A 2 7.00 -6.05 -0.85
CA SER A 2 7.77 -7.27 -1.13
C SER A 2 8.71 -7.07 -2.31
N THR A 3 9.93 -7.61 -2.20
CA THR A 3 10.89 -7.67 -3.31
C THR A 3 10.50 -8.67 -4.40
N LYS A 4 9.53 -9.57 -4.12
CA LYS A 4 9.05 -10.58 -5.07
C LYS A 4 7.84 -10.11 -5.88
N HIS A 5 7.02 -9.21 -5.32
CA HIS A 5 5.79 -8.75 -5.94
C HIS A 5 5.35 -7.39 -5.40
N ALA A 6 5.19 -6.38 -6.27
CA ALA A 6 4.97 -4.99 -5.86
C ALA A 6 3.63 -4.75 -5.15
N ASN A 7 2.60 -5.55 -5.45
CA ASN A 7 1.28 -5.40 -4.80
C ASN A 7 1.22 -6.08 -3.42
N TRP A 8 2.28 -6.78 -3.00
CA TRP A 8 2.32 -7.41 -1.68
C TRP A 8 3.00 -6.49 -0.68
N ILE A 9 2.22 -6.03 0.30
CA ILE A 9 2.77 -5.38 1.49
C ILE A 9 2.99 -6.44 2.55
N VAL A 10 4.23 -6.59 2.99
CA VAL A 10 4.65 -7.60 3.96
C VAL A 10 5.05 -6.88 5.23
N ASN A 11 4.51 -7.32 6.35
CA ASN A 11 4.99 -6.91 7.67
C ASN A 11 6.30 -7.67 7.98
N THR A 12 7.42 -6.95 8.05
CA THR A 12 8.73 -7.53 8.40
C THR A 12 8.98 -7.62 9.90
N GLY A 13 7.96 -7.32 10.72
CA GLY A 13 8.00 -7.26 12.17
C GLY A 13 7.53 -5.90 12.68
N GLY A 14 6.59 -5.90 13.63
CA GLY A 14 6.16 -4.70 14.35
C GLY A 14 5.33 -3.67 13.57
N ALA A 15 5.06 -3.87 12.27
CA ALA A 15 4.26 -2.90 11.52
C ALA A 15 2.80 -2.87 12.02
N THR A 16 2.29 -1.66 12.23
CA THR A 16 0.92 -1.36 12.64
C THR A 16 0.00 -1.22 11.43
N ALA A 17 -1.32 -1.21 11.66
CA ALA A 17 -2.29 -0.92 10.60
C ALA A 17 -2.04 0.46 9.96
N ARG A 18 -1.61 1.46 10.75
CA ARG A 18 -1.26 2.79 10.27
C ARG A 18 -0.08 2.74 9.29
N ASP A 19 0.98 2.03 9.63
CA ASP A 19 2.15 1.90 8.74
C ASP A 19 1.79 1.30 7.39
N ILE A 20 0.88 0.32 7.38
CA ILE A 20 0.41 -0.32 6.15
C ILE A 20 -0.44 0.65 5.33
N LEU A 21 -1.36 1.39 5.96
CA LEU A 21 -2.21 2.37 5.28
C LEU A 21 -1.42 3.54 4.71
N ASP A 22 -0.41 4.04 5.44
CA ASP A 22 0.47 5.11 4.99
C ASP A 22 1.32 4.65 3.78
N LEU A 23 1.83 3.42 3.82
CA LEU A 23 2.56 2.83 2.69
C LEU A 23 1.67 2.61 1.46
N ILE A 24 0.41 2.22 1.66
CA ILE A 24 -0.59 2.15 0.59
C ILE A 24 -0.79 3.53 -0.04
N GLY A 25 -0.98 4.57 0.79
CA GLY A 25 -1.16 5.95 0.33
C GLY A 25 0.01 6.42 -0.53
N LEU A 26 1.23 6.24 -0.03
CA LEU A 26 2.47 6.59 -0.75
C LEU A 26 2.57 5.86 -2.10
N ALA A 27 2.23 4.57 -2.14
CA ALA A 27 2.26 3.80 -3.39
C ALA A 27 1.24 4.32 -4.42
N ARG A 28 0.01 4.62 -3.98
CA ARG A 28 -1.04 5.20 -4.85
C ARG A 28 -0.63 6.56 -5.39
N GLU A 29 -0.13 7.44 -4.53
CA GLU A 29 0.38 8.78 -4.90
C GLU A 29 1.47 8.66 -5.97
N ARG A 30 2.45 7.78 -5.76
CA ARG A 30 3.57 7.65 -6.69
C ARG A 30 3.16 7.05 -8.04
N VAL A 31 2.15 6.19 -8.06
CA VAL A 31 1.64 5.61 -9.31
C VAL A 31 0.83 6.63 -10.10
N ILE A 32 -0.03 7.41 -9.45
CA ILE A 32 -0.78 8.45 -10.17
C ILE A 32 0.14 9.55 -10.69
N GLU A 33 1.14 9.99 -9.92
CA GLU A 33 2.12 10.99 -10.36
C GLU A 33 2.92 10.52 -11.57
N LYS A 34 3.39 9.26 -11.57
CA LYS A 34 4.26 8.75 -12.64
C LYS A 34 3.52 8.23 -13.87
N ARG A 35 2.29 7.74 -13.69
CA ARG A 35 1.58 6.95 -14.70
C ARG A 35 0.19 7.48 -15.01
N GLY A 36 -0.33 8.44 -14.25
CA GLY A 36 -1.70 8.94 -14.39
C GLY A 36 -2.77 7.88 -14.08
N ILE A 37 -2.40 6.81 -13.38
CA ILE A 37 -3.31 5.71 -13.03
C ILE A 37 -3.69 5.82 -11.56
N GLU A 38 -4.99 5.83 -11.28
CA GLU A 38 -5.51 5.67 -9.93
C GLU A 38 -5.63 4.17 -9.61
N LEU A 39 -5.07 3.76 -8.48
CA LEU A 39 -5.16 2.37 -8.02
C LEU A 39 -6.29 2.23 -7.02
N ASP A 40 -7.04 1.13 -7.12
CA ASP A 40 -8.04 0.72 -6.14
C ASP A 40 -7.49 -0.37 -5.21
N LEU A 41 -8.05 -0.44 -4.00
CA LEU A 41 -7.70 -1.49 -3.05
C LEU A 41 -8.49 -2.76 -3.32
N GLU A 42 -7.78 -3.89 -3.45
CA GLU A 42 -8.40 -5.22 -3.47
C GLU A 42 -8.87 -5.65 -2.08
N ILE A 43 -8.18 -5.19 -1.03
CA ILE A 43 -8.47 -5.53 0.36
C ILE A 43 -9.55 -4.62 0.97
N LYS A 44 -10.26 -5.16 1.97
CA LYS A 44 -11.16 -4.37 2.83
C LYS A 44 -10.42 -3.90 4.06
N VAL A 45 -10.54 -2.61 4.37
CA VAL A 45 -10.05 -2.03 5.62
C VAL A 45 -11.19 -2.04 6.64
N ILE A 46 -10.96 -2.66 7.80
CA ILE A 46 -11.93 -2.76 8.89
C ILE A 46 -11.38 -2.04 10.12
N GLY A 47 -12.21 -1.23 10.77
CA GLY A 47 -11.81 -0.40 11.92
C GLY A 47 -11.39 1.02 11.53
N ARG A 48 -10.95 1.80 12.53
CA ARG A 48 -10.50 3.18 12.38
C ARG A 48 -9.24 3.44 13.19
#